data_AF-A0A369UN40-F1
#
_entry.id   AF-A0A369UN40-F1
#
_cell.length_a   1.000
_cell.length_b   1.000
_cell.length_c   1.000
_cell.angle_alpha   90.00
_cell.angle_beta   90.00
_cell.angle_gamma   90.00
#
_symmetry.space_group_name_H-M   'P 1'
#
loop_
_entity.id
_entity.type
_entity.pdbx_description
1 polymer ?
#
loop_
_entity_poly.entity_id
_entity_poly.type
_entity_poly.pdbx_seq_one_letter_code
_entity_poly.pdbx_strand_id
1 'polypeptide(L)'
;MRDGQHDFDFNIGVWHTHIKRILDPFASSSASVELNGTVTVRKVWDGKAELEEIEADGPKGHWEGLTLFLYNPSAHQWTQSFANSKVGTLSSNIGEFKDGRVVLIGQDNSVYDKTILVKAMWSNIKPDSHQYEESYSNDGGTTWVRSFTANLTRLKQ
;
A
#
# COMPACT_ATOMS: atom_id res chain seq x y z
N MET A 1 7.01 15.89 -20.24
CA MET A 1 6.73 14.91 -19.16
C MET A 1 5.65 13.97 -19.64
N ARG A 2 5.73 12.68 -19.28
CA ARG A 2 4.65 11.72 -19.52
C ARG A 2 3.48 12.07 -18.59
N ASP A 3 2.26 11.92 -19.09
CA ASP A 3 1.07 11.94 -18.24
C ASP A 3 1.04 10.65 -17.41
N GLY A 4 1.19 10.77 -16.08
CA GLY A 4 1.25 9.67 -15.13
C GLY A 4 -0.09 9.32 -14.49
N GLN A 5 -1.18 9.95 -14.95
CA GLN A 5 -2.53 9.77 -14.38
C GLN A 5 -3.07 8.33 -14.50
N HIS A 6 -2.48 7.49 -15.36
CA HIS A 6 -2.87 6.09 -15.55
C HIS A 6 -1.86 5.09 -14.98
N ASP A 7 -0.90 5.56 -14.17
CA ASP A 7 0.17 4.70 -13.66
C ASP A 7 -0.33 3.60 -12.72
N PHE A 8 -1.50 3.81 -12.09
CA PHE A 8 -2.16 2.86 -11.20
C PHE A 8 -3.29 2.04 -11.84
N ASP A 9 -3.63 2.27 -13.12
CA ASP A 9 -4.75 1.58 -13.79
C ASP A 9 -4.64 0.04 -13.72
N PHE A 10 -3.42 -0.50 -13.56
CA PHE A 10 -3.18 -1.92 -13.36
C PHE A 10 -3.89 -2.49 -12.12
N ASN A 11 -4.08 -1.70 -11.07
CA ASN A 11 -4.65 -2.10 -9.78
C ASN A 11 -6.19 -2.16 -9.82
N ILE A 12 -6.83 -1.58 -10.83
CA ILE A 12 -8.29 -1.54 -10.93
C ILE A 12 -8.87 -2.95 -11.08
N GLY A 13 -9.94 -3.24 -10.34
CA GLY A 13 -10.67 -4.50 -10.38
C GLY A 13 -10.74 -5.18 -9.02
N VAL A 14 -10.99 -6.50 -9.04
CA VAL A 14 -11.11 -7.32 -7.84
C VAL A 14 -9.98 -8.34 -7.80
N TRP A 15 -9.33 -8.47 -6.65
CA TRP A 15 -8.13 -9.28 -6.46
C TRP A 15 -8.25 -10.14 -5.22
N HIS A 16 -7.69 -11.34 -5.28
CA HIS A 16 -7.33 -12.06 -4.08
C HIS A 16 -6.02 -11.50 -3.55
N THR A 17 -5.90 -11.34 -2.23
CA THR A 17 -4.67 -10.89 -1.57
C THR A 17 -4.22 -11.89 -0.51
N HIS A 18 -2.94 -12.25 -0.53
CA HIS A 18 -2.25 -12.90 0.58
C HIS A 18 -1.27 -11.91 1.18
N ILE A 19 -1.53 -11.55 2.44
CA ILE A 19 -0.80 -10.56 3.20
C ILE A 19 0.07 -11.27 4.23
N LYS A 20 1.32 -10.83 4.35
CA LYS A 20 2.19 -11.14 5.49
C LYS A 20 2.63 -9.84 6.14
N ARG A 21 2.36 -9.70 7.44
CA ARG A 21 2.73 -8.53 8.25
C ARG A 21 3.63 -8.94 9.39
N ILE A 22 4.76 -8.26 9.55
CA ILE A 22 5.67 -8.40 10.69
C ILE A 22 5.15 -7.50 11.81
N LEU A 23 4.98 -8.05 13.02
CA LEU A 23 4.33 -7.35 14.13
C LEU A 23 5.19 -6.23 14.72
N ASP A 24 6.49 -6.48 14.84
CA ASP A 24 7.49 -5.47 15.22
C ASP A 24 8.72 -5.58 14.30
N PRO A 25 8.78 -4.79 13.21
CA PRO A 25 9.87 -4.83 12.24
C PRO A 25 11.26 -4.46 12.78
N PHE A 26 11.35 -3.77 13.93
CA PHE A 26 12.64 -3.34 14.51
C PHE A 26 13.20 -4.30 15.56
N ALA A 27 12.43 -5.30 15.99
CA ALA A 27 12.91 -6.32 16.91
C ALA A 27 13.91 -7.26 16.22
N SER A 28 14.90 -7.76 16.96
CA SER A 28 15.89 -8.72 16.45
C SER A 28 15.27 -10.06 16.02
N SER A 29 14.10 -10.40 16.58
CA SER A 29 13.25 -11.50 16.15
C SER A 29 11.80 -11.09 16.37
N SER A 30 10.95 -11.28 15.36
CA SER A 30 9.57 -10.80 15.38
C SER A 30 8.66 -11.82 14.74
N ALA A 31 7.49 -12.04 15.35
CA ALA A 31 6.46 -12.86 14.76
C ALA A 31 5.83 -12.15 13.56
N SER A 32 5.41 -12.93 12.57
CA SER A 32 4.55 -12.46 11.49
C SER A 32 3.16 -13.03 11.63
N VAL A 33 2.17 -12.26 11.18
CA VAL A 33 0.81 -12.73 10.95
C VAL A 33 0.53 -12.74 9.46
N GLU A 34 -0.33 -13.67 9.06
CA GLU A 34 -0.80 -13.77 7.69
C GLU A 34 -2.29 -13.46 7.64
N LEU A 35 -2.71 -12.78 6.57
CA LEU A 35 -4.11 -12.51 6.28
C LEU A 35 -4.41 -12.90 4.84
N ASN A 36 -5.61 -13.39 4.59
CA ASN A 36 -6.11 -13.68 3.25
C ASN A 36 -7.41 -12.92 3.03
N GLY A 37 -7.61 -12.41 1.83
CA GLY A 37 -8.74 -11.53 1.60
C GLY A 37 -9.00 -11.18 0.14
N THR A 38 -9.83 -10.16 -0.01
CA THR A 38 -10.17 -9.55 -1.28
C THR A 38 -9.79 -8.08 -1.25
N VAL A 39 -9.27 -7.59 -2.38
CA VAL A 39 -9.07 -6.16 -2.64
C VAL A 39 -9.99 -5.76 -3.78
N THR A 40 -10.79 -4.72 -3.57
CA THR A 40 -11.65 -4.12 -4.60
C THR A 40 -11.20 -2.71 -4.88
N VAL A 41 -10.86 -2.42 -6.13
CA VAL A 41 -10.36 -1.12 -6.55
C VAL A 41 -11.27 -0.57 -7.64
N ARG A 42 -11.73 0.67 -7.46
CA ARG A 42 -12.58 1.38 -8.41
C ARG A 42 -12.05 2.77 -8.73
N LYS A 43 -12.35 3.21 -9.96
CA LYS A 43 -12.07 4.58 -10.40
C LYS A 43 -12.92 5.59 -9.62
N VAL A 44 -12.34 6.78 -9.45
CA VAL A 44 -13.00 8.00 -8.97
C VAL A 44 -12.75 9.10 -9.99
N TRP A 45 -13.79 9.88 -10.31
CA TRP A 45 -13.76 10.95 -11.33
C TRP A 45 -13.14 10.50 -12.67
N ASP A 46 -13.58 9.34 -13.17
CA ASP A 46 -13.13 8.74 -14.43
C ASP A 46 -11.63 8.41 -14.48
N GLY A 47 -11.03 8.06 -13.34
CA GLY A 47 -9.63 7.61 -13.25
C GLY A 47 -8.64 8.70 -12.84
N LYS A 48 -9.13 9.89 -12.44
CA LYS A 48 -8.26 10.92 -11.81
C LYS A 48 -7.86 10.57 -10.37
N ALA A 49 -8.54 9.58 -9.80
CA ALA A 49 -8.28 9.00 -8.49
C ALA A 49 -8.77 7.55 -8.47
N GLU A 50 -8.32 6.78 -7.49
CA GLU A 50 -8.78 5.41 -7.25
C GLU A 50 -9.13 5.24 -5.77
N LEU A 51 -10.15 4.42 -5.50
CA LEU A 51 -10.48 3.98 -4.15
C LEU A 51 -10.32 2.46 -4.09
N GLU A 52 -9.52 2.02 -3.13
CA GLU A 52 -9.28 0.62 -2.79
C GLU A 52 -9.90 0.30 -1.44
N GLU A 53 -10.63 -0.82 -1.39
CA GLU A 53 -11.19 -1.40 -0.18
C GLU A 53 -10.59 -2.81 -0.02
N ILE A 54 -10.06 -3.11 1.17
CA ILE A 54 -9.43 -4.39 1.49
C ILE A 54 -10.21 -5.06 2.60
N GLU A 55 -10.59 -6.30 2.37
CA GLU A 55 -11.36 -7.15 3.27
C GLU A 55 -10.56 -8.43 3.50
N ALA A 56 -9.94 -8.60 4.67
CA ALA A 56 -9.08 -9.75 4.94
C ALA A 56 -9.26 -10.35 6.34
N ASP A 57 -9.10 -11.66 6.42
CA ASP A 57 -9.17 -12.41 7.68
C ASP A 57 -7.81 -12.95 8.07
N GLY A 58 -7.50 -12.91 9.37
CA GLY A 58 -6.30 -13.50 9.93
C GLY A 58 -6.49 -13.99 11.37
N PRO A 59 -5.41 -14.39 12.06
CA PRO A 59 -5.48 -14.93 13.42
C PRO A 59 -6.10 -13.99 14.47
N LYS A 60 -6.14 -12.68 14.19
CA LYS A 60 -6.74 -11.65 15.06
C LYS A 60 -8.17 -11.27 14.63
N GLY A 61 -8.79 -12.08 13.77
CA GLY A 61 -10.10 -11.85 13.20
C GLY A 61 -10.06 -10.99 11.94
N HIS A 62 -11.21 -10.39 11.65
CA HIS A 62 -11.46 -9.60 10.46
C HIS A 62 -10.72 -8.25 10.49
N TRP A 63 -10.21 -7.85 9.32
CA TRP A 63 -9.42 -6.64 9.08
C TRP A 63 -9.89 -5.95 7.81
N GLU A 64 -10.24 -4.67 7.95
CA GLU A 64 -10.66 -3.83 6.83
C GLU A 64 -9.69 -2.66 6.66
N GLY A 65 -9.33 -2.38 5.41
CA GLY A 65 -8.46 -1.29 5.01
C GLY A 65 -9.06 -0.50 3.86
N LEU A 66 -8.72 0.79 3.80
CA LEU A 66 -9.09 1.67 2.70
C LEU A 66 -7.87 2.44 2.23
N THR A 67 -7.69 2.52 0.92
CA THR A 67 -6.64 3.36 0.31
C THR A 67 -7.25 4.29 -0.72
N LEU A 68 -6.98 5.60 -0.58
CA LEU A 68 -7.30 6.62 -1.57
C LEU A 68 -6.03 6.97 -2.36
N PHE A 69 -6.07 6.79 -3.67
CA PHE A 69 -5.00 7.20 -4.58
C PHE A 69 -5.40 8.49 -5.29
N LEU A 70 -4.55 9.52 -5.22
CA LEU A 70 -4.75 10.81 -5.88
C LEU A 70 -3.56 11.16 -6.76
N TYR A 71 -3.81 11.51 -8.03
CA TYR A 71 -2.77 12.05 -8.90
C TYR A 71 -2.75 13.58 -8.87
N ASN A 72 -1.59 14.16 -8.60
CA ASN A 72 -1.34 15.60 -8.74
C ASN A 72 -0.71 15.86 -10.12
N PRO A 73 -1.47 16.41 -11.10
CA PRO A 73 -0.97 16.63 -12.45
C PRO A 73 0.07 17.76 -12.54
N SER A 74 0.12 18.67 -11.57
CA SER A 74 1.12 19.75 -11.55
C SER A 74 2.47 19.26 -11.03
N ALA A 75 2.45 18.38 -10.03
CA ALA A 75 3.66 17.78 -9.46
C ALA A 75 4.09 16.48 -10.16
N HIS A 76 3.23 15.91 -11.00
CA HIS A 76 3.39 14.59 -11.62
C HIS A 76 3.59 13.45 -10.60
N GLN A 77 2.89 13.52 -9.48
CA GLN A 77 3.06 12.62 -8.35
C GLN A 77 1.73 11.99 -7.92
N TRP A 78 1.83 10.77 -7.40
CA TRP A 78 0.74 10.07 -6.73
C TRP A 78 0.85 10.25 -5.22
N THR A 79 -0.31 10.41 -4.59
CA THR A 79 -0.49 10.27 -3.14
C THR A 79 -1.28 9.01 -2.88
N GLN A 80 -0.78 8.15 -1.98
CA GLN A 80 -1.47 6.98 -1.45
C GLN A 80 -1.82 7.27 0.02
N SER A 81 -3.10 7.47 0.31
CA SER A 81 -3.60 7.74 1.66
C SER A 81 -4.32 6.52 2.22
N PHE A 82 -3.78 5.93 3.28
CA PHE A 82 -4.29 4.69 3.87
C PHE A 82 -5.04 4.96 5.19
N ALA A 83 -6.12 4.22 5.42
CA ALA A 83 -6.84 4.16 6.68
C ALA A 83 -7.21 2.72 7.05
N ASN A 84 -7.20 2.43 8.35
CA ASN A 84 -7.75 1.21 8.92
C ASN A 84 -9.08 1.49 9.63
N SER A 85 -10.10 0.64 9.44
CA SER A 85 -11.44 0.85 10.01
C SER A 85 -11.47 0.96 11.54
N LYS A 86 -10.58 0.27 12.25
CA LYS A 86 -10.51 0.27 13.73
C LYS A 86 -9.82 1.51 14.31
N VAL A 87 -9.04 2.24 13.51
CA VAL A 87 -8.28 3.42 13.95
C VAL A 87 -8.92 4.72 13.45
N GLY A 88 -9.36 4.75 12.19
CA GLY A 88 -10.08 5.89 11.61
C GLY A 88 -9.21 7.12 11.31
N THR A 89 -7.90 6.96 11.16
CA THR A 89 -6.97 8.04 10.80
C THR A 89 -6.30 7.78 9.45
N LEU A 90 -6.00 8.84 8.70
CA LEU A 90 -5.27 8.76 7.43
C LEU A 90 -3.76 8.94 7.66
N SER A 91 -2.97 8.02 7.11
CA SER A 91 -1.55 8.25 6.80
C SER A 91 -1.41 8.51 5.30
N SER A 92 -0.31 9.12 4.85
CA SER A 92 -0.12 9.42 3.43
C SER A 92 1.32 9.25 2.99
N ASN A 93 1.51 8.56 1.87
CA ASN A 93 2.78 8.40 1.19
C ASN A 93 2.70 9.10 -0.17
N ILE A 94 3.75 9.81 -0.57
CA ILE A 94 3.81 10.53 -1.85
C ILE A 94 4.98 9.99 -2.68
N GLY A 95 4.78 9.85 -3.98
CA GLY A 95 5.81 9.32 -4.87
C GLY A 95 5.45 9.39 -6.33
N GLU A 96 6.22 8.67 -7.14
CA GLU A 96 6.08 8.62 -8.58
C GLU A 96 6.31 7.21 -9.11
N PHE A 97 5.79 6.96 -10.32
CA PHE A 97 6.08 5.74 -11.06
C PHE A 97 7.44 5.89 -11.75
N LYS A 98 8.34 4.93 -11.50
CA LYS A 98 9.68 4.90 -12.11
C LYS A 98 10.12 3.47 -12.38
N ASP A 99 10.63 3.22 -13.58
CA ASP A 99 11.21 1.94 -13.99
C ASP A 99 10.31 0.71 -13.74
N GLY A 100 9.00 0.85 -14.01
CA GLY A 100 8.03 -0.25 -13.88
C GLY A 100 7.55 -0.50 -12.44
N ARG A 101 7.85 0.40 -11.50
CA ARG A 101 7.49 0.31 -10.08
C ARG A 101 6.99 1.66 -9.58
N VAL A 102 6.19 1.64 -8.51
CA VAL A 102 5.84 2.87 -7.78
C VAL A 102 6.52 2.82 -6.42
N VAL A 103 7.23 3.89 -6.06
CA VAL A 103 7.82 4.06 -4.73
C VAL A 103 7.25 5.33 -4.13
N LEU A 104 6.57 5.20 -2.99
CA LEU A 104 5.99 6.32 -2.25
C LEU A 104 6.54 6.34 -0.84
N ILE A 105 6.83 7.53 -0.32
CA ILE A 105 7.38 7.72 1.03
C ILE A 105 6.51 8.69 1.81
N GLY A 106 6.26 8.37 3.08
CA GLY A 106 5.51 9.18 4.02
C GLY A 106 6.02 9.04 5.44
N GLN A 107 5.41 9.78 6.36
CA GLN A 107 5.68 9.69 7.79
C GLN A 107 4.51 9.03 8.51
N ASP A 108 4.82 8.20 9.49
CA ASP A 108 3.82 7.60 10.38
C ASP A 108 4.25 7.79 11.84
N ASN A 109 3.29 8.26 12.64
CA ASN A 109 3.42 8.52 14.08
C ASN A 109 2.53 7.60 14.92
N SER A 110 1.83 6.65 14.30
CA SER A 110 0.79 5.83 14.94
C SER A 110 1.28 4.46 15.40
N VAL A 111 2.41 3.98 14.86
CA VAL A 111 2.92 2.63 15.12
C VAL A 111 3.92 2.60 16.29
N TYR A 112 4.64 3.69 16.53
CA TYR A 112 5.66 3.81 17.58
C TYR A 112 5.55 5.16 18.29
N ASP A 113 6.12 5.29 19.48
CA ASP A 113 6.25 6.56 20.23
C ASP A 113 7.15 7.61 19.54
N LYS A 114 7.55 7.36 18.29
CA LYS A 114 8.36 8.23 17.45
C LYS A 114 7.89 8.19 16.01
N THR A 115 8.05 9.30 15.31
CA THR A 115 7.89 9.37 13.86
C THR A 115 8.84 8.42 13.16
N ILE A 116 8.30 7.57 12.28
CA ILE A 116 9.06 6.73 11.35
C ILE A 116 8.77 7.15 9.91
N LEU A 117 9.67 6.79 9.00
CA LEU A 117 9.38 6.84 7.57
C LEU A 117 8.77 5.50 7.12
N VAL A 118 7.74 5.58 6.29
CA VAL A 118 7.12 4.45 5.61
C VAL A 118 7.42 4.57 4.13
N LYS A 119 7.87 3.47 3.52
CA LYS A 119 8.10 3.36 2.09
C LYS A 119 7.22 2.27 1.53
N ALA A 120 6.22 2.67 0.74
CA ALA A 120 5.37 1.79 -0.03
C ALA A 120 6.01 1.51 -1.40
N MET A 121 6.01 0.25 -1.82
CA MET A 121 6.54 -0.18 -3.11
C MET A 121 5.54 -1.09 -3.83
N TRP A 122 5.15 -0.68 -5.02
CA TRP A 122 4.37 -1.49 -5.96
C TRP A 122 5.30 -2.07 -7.02
N SER A 123 5.28 -3.39 -7.20
CA SER A 123 6.23 -4.07 -8.08
C SER A 123 5.67 -5.36 -8.67
N ASN A 124 6.44 -6.00 -9.55
CA ASN A 124 6.06 -7.24 -10.22
C ASN A 124 4.69 -7.17 -10.91
N ILE A 125 4.39 -6.00 -11.47
CA ILE A 125 3.11 -5.67 -12.09
C ILE A 125 2.96 -6.43 -13.40
N LYS A 126 1.91 -7.26 -13.46
CA LYS A 126 1.46 -8.06 -14.60
C LYS A 126 -0.04 -7.85 -14.77
N PRO A 127 -0.65 -8.25 -15.91
CA PRO A 127 -2.08 -8.07 -16.13
C PRO A 127 -2.98 -8.69 -15.04
N ASP A 128 -2.54 -9.80 -14.45
CA ASP A 128 -3.31 -10.63 -13.50
C ASP A 128 -2.66 -10.77 -12.13
N SER A 129 -1.54 -10.09 -11.87
CA SER A 129 -0.86 -10.14 -10.57
C SER A 129 0.03 -8.94 -10.34
N HIS A 130 0.21 -8.57 -9.08
CA HIS A 130 1.19 -7.58 -8.66
C HIS A 130 1.57 -7.80 -7.19
N GLN A 131 2.57 -7.07 -6.72
CA GLN A 131 3.01 -7.09 -5.33
C GLN A 131 3.04 -5.70 -4.73
N TYR A 132 2.64 -5.63 -3.46
CA TYR A 132 2.77 -4.46 -2.61
C TYR A 132 3.68 -4.78 -1.42
N GLU A 133 4.53 -3.85 -1.05
CA GLU A 133 5.42 -3.96 0.10
C GLU A 133 5.50 -2.65 0.87
N GLU A 134 5.57 -2.75 2.19
CA GLU A 134 6.00 -1.63 3.04
C GLU A 134 7.31 -1.95 3.74
N SER A 135 8.15 -0.93 3.85
CA SER A 135 9.31 -0.93 4.71
C SER A 135 9.33 0.30 5.61
N TYR A 136 9.78 0.13 6.84
CA TYR A 136 9.90 1.20 7.83
C TYR A 136 11.36 1.58 8.04
N SER A 137 11.58 2.86 8.32
CA SER A 137 12.87 3.41 8.73
C SER A 137 12.70 4.30 9.96
N ASN A 138 13.60 4.14 10.93
CA ASN A 138 13.62 4.95 12.14
C ASN A 138 14.91 5.78 12.30
N ASP A 139 15.70 5.90 11.23
CA ASP A 139 17.01 6.57 11.17
C ASP A 139 17.08 7.57 9.99
N GLY A 140 15.94 8.14 9.62
CA GLY A 140 15.85 9.15 8.56
C GLY A 140 15.99 8.58 7.15
N GLY A 141 15.74 7.28 6.95
CA GLY A 141 15.78 6.62 5.65
C GLY A 141 17.13 6.02 5.29
N THR A 142 18.06 5.94 6.25
CA THR A 142 19.40 5.36 6.06
C THR A 142 19.29 3.84 5.95
N THR A 143 18.52 3.21 6.84
CA THR A 143 18.19 1.78 6.79
C THR A 143 16.69 1.58 6.70
N TRP A 144 16.30 0.46 6.08
CA TRP A 144 14.90 0.09 5.86
C TRP A 144 14.69 -1.36 6.23
N VAL A 145 13.67 -1.63 7.03
CA VAL A 145 13.24 -2.98 7.41
C VAL A 145 11.85 -3.24 6.87
N ARG A 146 11.66 -4.40 6.25
CA ARG A 146 10.36 -4.80 5.70
C ARG A 146 9.36 -5.02 6.81
N SER A 147 8.16 -4.47 6.67
CA SER A 147 7.08 -4.58 7.65
C SER A 147 5.86 -5.33 7.11
N PHE A 148 5.62 -5.24 5.81
CA PHE A 148 4.41 -5.74 5.19
C PHE A 148 4.67 -6.18 3.75
N THR A 149 4.05 -7.28 3.33
CA THR A 149 3.98 -7.68 1.92
C THR A 149 2.58 -8.18 1.60
N ALA A 150 2.04 -7.80 0.45
CA ALA A 150 0.86 -8.39 -0.15
C ALA A 150 1.18 -8.92 -1.55
N ASN A 151 0.76 -10.15 -1.82
CA ASN A 151 0.75 -10.72 -3.16
C ASN A 151 -0.69 -10.73 -3.66
N LEU A 152 -0.92 -10.12 -4.81
CA LEU A 152 -2.26 -9.99 -5.38
C LEU A 152 -2.37 -10.77 -6.68
N THR A 153 -3.48 -11.48 -6.83
CA THR A 153 -3.86 -12.17 -8.08
C THR A 153 -5.29 -11.82 -8.45
N ARG A 154 -5.53 -11.48 -9.72
CA ARG A 154 -6.82 -11.02 -10.20
C ARG A 154 -7.87 -12.13 -10.04
N LEU A 155 -9.03 -11.79 -9.48
CA LEU A 155 -10.17 -12.70 -9.47
C LEU A 155 -10.80 -12.70 -10.86
N LYS A 156 -10.88 -13.89 -11.48
CA LYS A 156 -11.62 -14.06 -12.72
C LYS A 156 -13.10 -13.96 -12.40
N GLN A 157 -13.78 -12.99 -13.01
CA GLN A 157 -15.24 -12.93 -13.04
C GLN A 157 -15.79 -13.96 -14.03
#